data_AF-A0A934APH4-F1
#
_entry.id   AF-A0A934APH4-F1
#
_cell.length_a   1.000
_cell.length_b   1.000
_cell.length_c   1.000
_cell.angle_alpha   90.00
_cell.angle_beta   90.00
_cell.angle_gamma   90.00
#
_symmetry.space_group_name_H-M   'P 1'
#
loop_
_entity.id
_entity.type
_entity.pdbx_description
1 polymer ?
#
loop_
_entity_poly.entity_id
_entity_poly.type
_entity_poly.pdbx_seq_one_letter_code
_entity_poly.pdbx_strand_id
1 'polypeptide(L)' 'VDPTGCGDAYRAGLLYGIQKGWDWETTGRLASLMGSLKITNRGGQNHKYTRAELAGLYEQHFGRSIKL' A
#
# COMPACT_ATOMS: atom_id res chain seq x y z
N VAL A 1 8.31 -0.92 15.33
CA VAL A 1 9.14 -0.87 14.10
C VAL A 1 9.72 -2.25 13.84
N ASP A 2 9.28 -2.91 12.77
CA ASP A 2 9.75 -4.24 12.31
C ASP A 2 9.78 -4.22 10.77
N PRO A 3 10.95 -4.31 10.12
CA PRO A 3 11.06 -4.22 8.66
C PRO A 3 10.67 -5.52 7.92
N THR A 4 10.46 -6.62 8.64
CA THR A 4 10.22 -7.94 8.05
C THR A 4 8.90 -7.96 7.27
N GLY A 5 8.94 -8.19 5.96
CA GLY A 5 7.72 -8.21 5.12
C GLY A 5 7.32 -6.87 4.48
N CYS A 6 8.12 -5.80 4.65
CA CYS A 6 7.86 -4.54 3.93
C CYS A 6 7.96 -4.74 2.41
N GLY A 7 8.89 -5.58 1.95
CA GLY A 7 9.03 -5.95 0.55
C GLY A 7 7.86 -6.77 0.01
N ASP A 8 7.21 -7.58 0.85
CA ASP A 8 6.04 -8.36 0.45
C ASP A 8 4.80 -7.47 0.38
N ALA A 9 4.64 -6.55 1.33
CA ALA A 9 3.59 -5.52 1.28
C ALA A 9 3.74 -4.61 0.06
N TYR A 10 4.96 -4.21 -0.29
CA TYR A 10 5.24 -3.46 -1.51
C TYR A 10 4.85 -4.27 -2.76
N ARG A 11 5.30 -5.52 -2.86
CA ARG A 11 4.97 -6.39 -3.99
C ARG A 11 3.47 -6.66 -4.10
N ALA A 12 2.76 -6.82 -2.99
CA ALA A 12 1.31 -6.98 -2.97
C ALA A 12 0.61 -5.75 -3.56
N GLY A 13 1.01 -4.53 -3.18
CA GLY A 13 0.49 -3.30 -3.77
C GLY A 13 0.81 -3.16 -5.25
N LEU A 14 2.01 -3.59 -5.67
CA LEU A 14 2.42 -3.58 -7.08
C LEU A 14 1.56 -4.53 -7.93
N LEU A 15 1.41 -5.78 -7.46
CA LEU A 15 0.59 -6.80 -8.14
C LEU A 15 -0.87 -6.34 -8.23
N TYR A 16 -1.39 -5.66 -7.21
CA TYR A 16 -2.74 -5.12 -7.22
C TYR A 16 -2.94 -4.08 -8.32
N GLY A 17 -2.05 -3.10 -8.42
CA GLY A 17 -2.12 -2.06 -9.45
C GLY A 17 -2.00 -2.62 -10.87
N ILE A 18 -1.08 -3.59 -11.07
CA ILE A 18 -0.93 -4.29 -12.36
C ILE A 18 -2.21 -5.04 -12.73
N GLN A 19 -2.80 -5.80 -11.79
CA GLN A 19 -4.05 -6.53 -12.02
C GLN A 19 -5.20 -5.58 -12.41
N LYS A 20 -5.22 -4.37 -11.86
CA LYS A 20 -6.22 -3.34 -12.16
C LYS A 20 -5.93 -2.54 -13.44
N GLY A 21 -4.81 -2.78 -14.11
CA GLY A 21 -4.40 -2.03 -15.30
C GLY A 21 -4.10 -0.56 -15.01
N TRP A 22 -3.68 -0.24 -13.77
CA TRP A 22 -3.28 1.13 -13.42
C TRP A 22 -1.94 1.49 -14.05
N ASP A 23 -1.70 2.79 -14.20
CA ASP A 23 -0.39 3.29 -14.59
C ASP A 23 0.67 3.00 -13.50
N TRP A 24 1.94 3.06 -13.90
CA TRP A 24 3.06 2.76 -13.01
C TRP A 24 3.22 3.74 -11.86
N GLU A 25 2.85 5.01 -12.03
CA GLU A 25 2.95 6.03 -10.97
C GLU A 25 1.94 5.70 -9.85
N THR A 26 0.68 5.45 -10.22
CA THR A 26 -0.37 5.05 -9.27
C THR A 26 -0.05 3.72 -8.59
N THR A 27 0.39 2.73 -9.37
CA THR A 27 0.78 1.41 -8.88
C THR A 27 1.96 1.47 -7.89
N GLY A 28 3.01 2.22 -8.25
CA GLY A 28 4.19 2.40 -7.42
C GLY A 28 3.89 3.15 -6.12
N ARG A 29 3.01 4.16 -6.16
CA ARG A 29 2.56 4.88 -4.97
C ARG A 29 1.79 4.00 -4.00
N LEU A 30 0.89 3.14 -4.49
CA LEU A 30 0.18 2.16 -3.65
C LEU A 30 1.17 1.17 -3.01
N ALA A 31 2.09 0.63 -3.81
CA ALA A 31 3.13 -0.27 -3.32
C ALA A 31 3.99 0.39 -2.23
N SER A 32 4.42 1.63 -2.45
CA SER A 32 5.20 2.41 -1.48
C SER A 32 4.43 2.66 -0.19
N LEU A 33 3.15 2.99 -0.28
CA LEU A 33 2.27 3.19 0.88
C LEU A 33 2.10 1.88 1.67
N MET A 34 1.86 0.76 1.00
CA MET A 34 1.73 -0.54 1.68
C MET A 34 3.02 -0.95 2.38
N GLY A 35 4.18 -0.74 1.75
CA GLY A 35 5.48 -0.99 2.35
C GLY A 35 5.78 -0.11 3.57
N SER A 36 5.43 1.19 3.50
CA SER A 36 5.64 2.12 4.62
C SER A 36 4.68 1.86 5.77
N LEU A 37 3.44 1.48 5.49
CA LEU A 37 2.47 1.10 6.50
C LEU A 37 2.91 -0.17 7.24
N LYS A 38 3.48 -1.16 6.56
CA LYS A 38 3.96 -2.40 7.21
C LYS A 38 5.00 -2.14 8.30
N ILE A 39 5.85 -1.12 8.15
CA ILE A 39 6.95 -0.87 9.09
C ILE A 39 6.48 -0.43 10.49
N THR A 40 5.26 0.12 10.58
CA THR A 40 4.74 0.72 11.82
C THR A 40 4.19 -0.33 12.79
N ASN A 41 3.93 -1.57 12.35
CA ASN A 41 3.45 -2.67 13.19
C ASN A 41 4.49 -3.79 13.37
N ARG A 42 4.51 -4.40 14.57
CA ARG A 42 5.26 -5.64 14.84
C ARG A 42 4.50 -6.84 14.30
N GLY A 43 5.17 -7.69 13.52
CA GLY A 43 4.59 -8.90 12.93
C GLY A 43 4.04 -8.68 11.51
N GLY A 44 4.29 -9.63 10.61
CA GLY A 44 4.10 -9.51 9.16
C GLY A 44 2.66 -9.43 8.64
N GLN A 45 1.64 -9.67 9.47
CA GLN A 45 0.23 -9.74 9.05
C GLN A 45 -0.77 -9.04 10.01
N ASN A 46 -0.29 -8.28 11.00
CA ASN A 46 -1.16 -7.68 12.02
C ASN A 46 -1.87 -6.38 11.58
N HIS A 47 -1.71 -5.97 10.31
CA HIS A 47 -2.31 -4.75 9.77
C HIS A 47 -3.70 -5.00 9.21
N LYS A 48 -4.73 -4.53 9.92
CA LYS A 48 -6.12 -4.51 9.44
C LYS A 48 -6.50 -3.13 8.91
N TYR A 49 -5.85 -2.64 7.85
CA TYR A 49 -6.41 -1.51 7.13
C TYR A 49 -7.51 -1.99 6.20
N THR A 50 -8.67 -1.36 6.30
CA THR A 50 -9.73 -1.45 5.31
C THR A 50 -9.29 -0.77 4.02
N ARG A 51 -9.95 -1.13 2.91
CA ARG A 51 -9.72 -0.46 1.61
C ARG A 51 -10.03 1.04 1.66
N ALA A 52 -11.02 1.44 2.46
CA ALA A 52 -11.38 2.84 2.65
C ALA A 52 -10.26 3.62 3.35
N GLU A 53 -9.68 3.06 4.41
CA GLU A 53 -8.55 3.68 5.11
C GLU A 53 -7.32 3.80 4.20
N LEU A 54 -7.02 2.76 3.41
CA LEU A 54 -5.91 2.82 2.45
C LEU A 54 -6.14 3.87 1.36
N ALA A 55 -7.37 4.01 0.86
CA ALA A 55 -7.69 5.02 -0.14
C ALA A 55 -7.56 6.44 0.45
N GLY A 56 -8.03 6.64 1.69
CA GLY A 56 -7.89 7.93 2.40
C GLY A 56 -6.42 8.28 2.67
N LEU A 57 -5.62 7.32 3.12
CA LEU A 57 -4.17 7.52 3.32
C LEU A 57 -3.45 7.80 2.00
N TYR A 58 -3.82 7.10 0.94
CA TYR A 58 -3.26 7.34 -0.38
C TYR A 58 -3.56 8.77 -0.86
N GLU A 59 -4.80 9.22 -0.71
CA GLU A 59 -5.20 10.59 -1.05
C GLU A 59 -4.47 11.63 -0.19
N GLN A 60 -4.37 11.39 1.11
CA GLN A 60 -3.63 12.26 2.04
C GLN A 60 -2.15 12.43 1.64
N HIS A 61 -1.49 11.36 1.17
CA HIS A 61 -0.06 11.38 0.87
C HIS A 61 0.27 11.76 -0.58
N PHE A 62 -0.65 11.54 -1.53
CA PHE A 62 -0.38 11.72 -2.96
C PHE A 62 -1.34 12.68 -3.66
N GLY A 63 -2.33 13.25 -2.96
CA GLY A 63 -3.27 14.23 -3.51
C GLY A 63 -4.17 13.70 -4.63
N ARG A 64 -4.32 12.39 -4.75
CA ARG A 64 -5.16 11.71 -5.73
C ARG A 64 -5.97 10.61 -5.06
N SER A 65 -7.23 10.44 -5.45
CA SER A 65 -8.05 9.32 -4.99
C SER A 65 -7.86 8.09 -5.89
N ILE A 66 -7.90 6.90 -5.28
CA ILE A 66 -7.85 5.62 -5.99
C ILE A 66 -9.02 4.73 -5.56
N LYS A 67 -9.52 3.91 -6.49
CA LYS A 67 -10.59 2.94 -6.18
C LYS A 67 -9.98 1.58 -5.84
N LEU A 68 -9.79 1.35 -4.55
CA LEU A 68 -9.33 0.06 -4.02
C LEU A 68 -10.44 -0.98 -4.05
#